data_AF-A0A2V7TYW6-F1
#
_entry.id   AF-A0A2V7TYW6-F1
#
_cell.length_a   1.000
_cell.length_b   1.000
_cell.length_c   1.000
_cell.angle_alpha   90.00
_cell.angle_beta   90.00
_cell.angle_gamma   90.00
#
_symmetry.space_group_name_H-M   'P 1'
#
loop_
_entity.id
_entity.type
_entity.pdbx_description
1 polymer ?
#
loop_
_entity_poly.entity_id
_entity_poly.type
_entity_poly.pdbx_seq_one_letter_code
_entity_poly.pdbx_strand_id
1 'polypeptide(L)'
;MARPLKVVHVGLGPIGQGIARLVAETDGLQIVGATDPFPDHAGKDLGALLGLPRRLRVKVEGNPERFFRRARADVAILSTSSALKTVKTQVAALVQRGMNVVSTCEELAFPIPERAATFRELDRLAKKKKVTVLATGVNPGYAMDALALVLTAPCARVDRVAVTRVVDAGTRRLPLQRKVGAGLNLNQFRRAMTEGTVRHVGLVESVHMIAAALGWKLERVEETLEPAIAPRDLDTEYLRIPAGAVAGIKQVARGYRNGDVAISLDLQMYVGAENPRDHVLVAGLPPIDMTIAGGVAGDTATAAIVVNAIPKVVNGPAGVVTMKDLPIVHHYNPAEVKARPPKKR
;
A
#
# COMPACT_ATOMS: atom_id res chain seq x y z
N MET A 1 -30.61 1.86 13.82
CA MET A 1 -29.50 1.74 12.85
C MET A 1 -28.18 1.82 13.60
N ALA A 2 -27.17 1.00 13.28
CA ALA A 2 -25.88 1.10 13.95
C ALA A 2 -25.17 2.42 13.58
N ARG A 3 -24.37 2.97 14.50
CA ARG A 3 -23.67 4.25 14.32
C ARG A 3 -22.61 4.11 13.21
N PRO A 4 -22.49 5.06 12.26
CA PRO A 4 -21.42 5.03 11.27
C PRO A 4 -20.04 5.18 11.94
N LEU A 5 -19.03 4.53 11.35
CA LEU A 5 -17.64 4.68 11.75
C LEU A 5 -17.13 6.04 11.31
N LYS A 6 -16.55 6.76 12.25
CA LYS A 6 -15.91 8.04 12.01
C LYS A 6 -14.52 7.80 11.45
N VAL A 7 -14.27 8.34 10.25
CA VAL A 7 -13.01 8.23 9.52
C VAL A 7 -12.35 9.60 9.48
N VAL A 8 -11.04 9.64 9.68
CA VAL A 8 -10.22 10.82 9.39
C VAL A 8 -9.17 10.52 8.34
N HIS A 9 -8.85 11.50 7.50
CA HIS A 9 -7.80 11.37 6.47
C HIS A 9 -6.57 12.21 6.82
N VAL A 10 -5.39 11.59 6.70
CA VAL A 10 -4.10 12.24 6.90
C VAL A 10 -3.28 12.05 5.63
N GLY A 11 -3.08 13.14 4.90
CA GLY A 11 -2.51 13.13 3.55
C GLY A 11 -3.59 13.02 2.48
N LEU A 12 -3.69 14.05 1.65
CA LEU A 12 -4.64 14.23 0.54
C LEU A 12 -3.89 14.37 -0.80
N GLY A 13 -2.82 13.61 -0.97
CA GLY A 13 -2.25 13.33 -2.28
C GLY A 13 -3.19 12.48 -3.15
N PRO A 14 -2.80 12.12 -4.38
CA PRO A 14 -3.68 11.41 -5.31
C PRO A 14 -4.35 10.15 -4.74
N ILE A 15 -3.59 9.32 -4.00
CA ILE A 15 -4.12 8.11 -3.35
C ILE A 15 -5.05 8.47 -2.19
N GLY A 16 -4.66 9.42 -1.32
CA GLY A 16 -5.48 9.87 -0.19
C GLY A 16 -6.82 10.44 -0.62
N GLN A 17 -6.84 11.21 -1.71
CA GLN A 17 -8.08 11.70 -2.32
C GLN A 17 -8.92 10.58 -2.94
N GLY A 18 -8.29 9.60 -3.60
CA GLY A 18 -8.98 8.41 -4.11
C GLY A 18 -9.68 7.63 -2.99
N ILE A 19 -8.99 7.40 -1.87
CA ILE A 19 -9.57 6.76 -0.69
C ILE A 19 -10.71 7.62 -0.11
N ALA A 20 -10.50 8.93 0.04
CA ALA A 20 -11.51 9.83 0.60
C ALA A 20 -12.78 9.92 -0.25
N ARG A 21 -12.67 9.90 -1.58
CA ARG A 21 -13.83 9.77 -2.49
C ARG A 21 -14.60 8.49 -2.22
N LEU A 22 -13.90 7.35 -2.20
CA LEU A 22 -14.54 6.05 -1.96
C LEU A 22 -15.20 5.99 -0.57
N VAL A 23 -14.55 6.49 0.48
CA VAL A 23 -15.14 6.57 1.83
C VAL A 23 -16.40 7.45 1.84
N ALA A 24 -16.42 8.57 1.09
CA ALA A 24 -17.58 9.46 1.03
C ALA A 24 -18.80 8.84 0.34
N GLU A 25 -18.60 7.79 -0.44
CA GLU A 25 -19.62 7.02 -1.16
C GLU A 25 -19.95 5.68 -0.47
N THR A 26 -19.24 5.32 0.59
CA THR A 26 -19.40 4.03 1.28
C THR A 26 -20.33 4.13 2.47
N ASP A 27 -21.44 3.40 2.42
CA ASP A 27 -22.43 3.35 3.51
C ASP A 27 -21.83 2.84 4.83
N GLY A 28 -22.20 3.52 5.92
CA GLY A 28 -21.71 3.20 7.26
C GLY A 28 -20.34 3.80 7.61
N LEU A 29 -19.70 4.51 6.67
CA LEU A 29 -18.51 5.32 6.93
C LEU A 29 -18.87 6.81 6.90
N GLN A 30 -18.25 7.59 7.78
CA GLN A 30 -18.45 9.04 7.85
C GLN A 30 -17.11 9.75 8.01
N ILE A 31 -16.75 10.60 7.04
CA ILE A 31 -15.57 11.45 7.17
C ILE A 31 -15.87 12.58 8.16
N VAL A 32 -15.04 12.69 9.20
CA VAL A 32 -15.20 13.71 10.26
C VAL A 32 -14.02 14.67 10.38
N GLY A 33 -12.98 14.49 9.58
CA GLY A 33 -11.80 15.34 9.59
C GLY A 33 -10.80 14.95 8.52
N ALA A 34 -10.07 15.93 8.02
CA ALA A 34 -8.95 15.70 7.12
C ALA A 34 -7.85 16.71 7.39
N THR A 35 -6.60 16.30 7.16
CA THR A 35 -5.43 17.19 7.23
C THR A 35 -4.48 16.92 6.09
N ASP A 36 -3.95 18.01 5.54
CA ASP A 36 -2.91 17.98 4.53
C ASP A 36 -2.12 19.30 4.61
N PRO A 37 -0.77 19.25 4.62
CA PRO A 37 0.05 20.45 4.76
C PRO A 37 0.18 21.26 3.47
N PHE A 38 -0.29 20.75 2.32
CA PHE A 38 -0.18 21.47 1.06
C PHE A 38 -1.07 22.73 1.11
N PRO A 39 -0.49 23.93 0.87
CA PRO A 39 -1.24 25.19 1.01
C PRO A 39 -2.53 25.23 0.20
N ASP A 40 -2.54 24.64 -1.00
CA ASP A 40 -3.73 24.63 -1.85
C ASP A 40 -4.82 23.67 -1.37
N HIS A 41 -4.54 22.81 -0.39
CA HIS A 41 -5.56 21.97 0.25
C HIS A 41 -6.11 22.65 1.52
N ALA A 42 -5.25 23.36 2.25
CA ALA A 42 -5.56 23.92 3.56
C ALA A 42 -6.77 24.85 3.53
N GLY A 43 -7.69 24.65 4.47
CA GLY A 43 -8.86 25.50 4.66
C GLY A 43 -10.01 25.31 3.66
N LYS A 44 -9.83 24.51 2.60
CA LYS A 44 -10.91 24.15 1.67
C LYS A 44 -11.88 23.14 2.29
N ASP A 45 -13.11 23.12 1.77
CA ASP A 45 -14.03 22.02 2.03
C ASP A 45 -13.53 20.75 1.32
N LEU A 46 -13.50 19.64 2.05
CA LEU A 46 -13.01 18.37 1.50
C LEU A 46 -13.83 17.90 0.30
N GLY A 47 -15.16 18.09 0.29
CA GLY A 47 -15.99 17.69 -0.85
C GLY A 47 -15.62 18.45 -2.12
N ALA A 48 -15.41 19.76 -2.00
CA ALA A 48 -14.93 20.58 -3.11
C ALA A 48 -13.52 20.18 -3.56
N LEU A 49 -12.60 19.93 -2.62
CA LEU A 49 -11.25 19.48 -2.94
C LEU A 49 -11.24 18.13 -3.69
N LEU A 50 -12.16 17.23 -3.33
CA LEU A 50 -12.28 15.91 -3.94
C LEU A 50 -13.00 15.92 -5.30
N GLY A 51 -13.55 17.07 -5.72
CA GLY A 51 -14.36 17.19 -6.94
C GLY A 51 -15.75 16.56 -6.82
N LEU A 52 -16.29 16.42 -5.61
CA LEU A 52 -17.63 15.87 -5.40
C LEU A 52 -18.71 16.93 -5.72
N PRO A 53 -19.90 16.51 -6.20
CA PRO A 53 -21.00 17.43 -6.49
C PRO A 53 -21.58 18.08 -5.23
N ARG A 54 -21.20 17.62 -4.03
CA ARG A 54 -21.68 18.11 -2.74
C ARG A 54 -20.51 18.48 -1.82
N ARG A 55 -20.72 19.49 -0.97
CA ARG A 55 -19.81 19.79 0.14
C ARG A 55 -19.92 18.71 1.22
N LEU A 56 -18.77 18.31 1.77
CA LEU A 56 -18.72 17.39 2.91
C LEU A 56 -18.83 18.13 4.25
N ARG A 57 -18.69 19.46 4.26
CA ARG A 57 -18.61 20.31 5.46
C ARG A 57 -17.48 19.91 6.40
N VAL A 58 -16.41 19.35 5.83
CA VAL A 58 -15.18 18.99 6.52
C VAL A 58 -14.09 19.93 6.01
N LYS A 59 -13.65 20.87 6.84
CA LYS A 59 -12.56 21.78 6.50
C LYS A 59 -11.23 21.05 6.65
N VAL A 60 -10.38 21.11 5.62
CA VAL A 60 -9.04 20.54 5.67
C VAL A 60 -8.16 21.36 6.61
N GLU A 61 -7.62 20.73 7.65
CA GLU A 61 -6.67 21.34 8.57
C GLU A 61 -5.27 21.37 7.94
N GLY A 62 -4.72 22.57 7.78
CA GLY A 62 -3.41 22.78 7.14
C GLY A 62 -2.22 22.48 8.07
N ASN A 63 -2.45 22.37 9.38
CA ASN A 63 -1.41 22.01 10.35
C ASN A 63 -1.67 20.59 10.91
N PRO A 64 -0.92 19.56 10.43
CA PRO A 64 -1.08 18.18 10.89
C PRO A 64 -0.90 18.00 12.40
N GLU A 65 0.01 18.73 13.04
CA GLU A 65 0.22 18.61 14.49
C GLU A 65 -1.01 19.09 15.27
N ARG A 66 -1.61 20.20 14.84
CA ARG A 66 -2.86 20.71 15.40
C ARG A 66 -3.99 19.71 15.18
N PHE A 67 -4.02 19.08 14.01
CA PHE A 67 -4.98 18.02 13.69
C PHE A 67 -4.85 16.84 14.67
N PHE A 68 -3.64 16.29 14.84
CA PHE A 68 -3.41 15.14 15.72
C PHE A 68 -3.81 15.41 17.18
N ARG A 69 -3.63 16.65 17.67
CA ARG A 69 -4.05 17.06 19.03
C ARG A 69 -5.57 17.14 19.22
N ARG A 70 -6.35 17.29 18.15
CA ARG A 70 -7.80 17.59 18.22
C ARG A 70 -8.68 16.49 17.64
N ALA A 71 -8.22 15.79 16.60
CA ALA A 71 -8.98 14.76 15.91
C ALA A 71 -9.44 13.65 16.86
N ARG A 72 -10.65 13.15 16.61
CA ARG A 72 -11.26 11.98 17.25
C ARG A 72 -12.09 11.23 16.20
N ALA A 73 -11.73 9.97 15.97
CA ALA A 73 -12.39 9.09 15.01
C ALA A 73 -12.31 7.64 15.50
N ASP A 74 -12.98 6.73 14.81
CA ASP A 74 -12.83 5.28 15.04
C ASP A 74 -11.61 4.73 14.29
N VAL A 75 -11.30 5.31 13.13
CA VAL A 75 -10.16 4.93 12.28
C VAL A 75 -9.57 6.15 11.57
N ALA A 76 -8.25 6.14 11.38
CA ALA A 76 -7.51 7.10 10.57
C ALA A 76 -6.94 6.42 9.34
N ILE A 77 -7.12 7.05 8.17
CA ILE A 77 -6.45 6.68 6.93
C ILE A 77 -5.19 7.52 6.80
N LEU A 78 -4.03 6.89 6.73
CA LEU A 78 -2.72 7.53 6.68
C LEU A 78 -2.01 7.26 5.33
N SER A 79 -2.05 8.24 4.44
CA SER A 79 -1.52 8.15 3.07
C SER A 79 -0.54 9.28 2.76
N THR A 80 0.56 9.35 3.52
CA THR A 80 1.52 10.47 3.50
C THR A 80 2.88 10.12 2.91
N SER A 81 3.44 8.96 3.24
CA SER A 81 4.81 8.58 2.86
C SER A 81 4.98 7.07 2.83
N SER A 82 5.88 6.61 1.96
CA SER A 82 6.33 5.22 1.88
C SER A 82 7.32 4.85 2.97
N ALA A 83 7.94 5.83 3.64
CA ALA A 83 9.01 5.60 4.60
C ALA A 83 8.50 5.48 6.04
N LEU A 84 8.83 4.37 6.70
CA LEU A 84 8.46 4.09 8.09
C LEU A 84 8.98 5.18 9.04
N LYS A 85 10.20 5.67 8.79
CA LYS A 85 10.81 6.75 9.59
C LYS A 85 9.93 8.01 9.62
N THR A 86 9.30 8.34 8.51
CA THR A 86 8.40 9.49 8.37
C THR A 86 7.04 9.21 9.01
N VAL A 87 6.44 8.06 8.74
CA VAL A 87 5.08 7.77 9.22
C VAL A 87 5.03 7.35 10.69
N LYS A 88 6.14 6.90 11.30
CA LYS A 88 6.20 6.43 12.69
C LYS A 88 5.56 7.42 13.66
N THR A 89 5.94 8.70 13.58
CA THR A 89 5.43 9.74 14.49
C THR A 89 3.95 10.01 14.25
N GLN A 90 3.49 9.96 13.00
CA GLN A 90 2.09 10.14 12.62
C GLN A 90 1.23 8.97 13.14
N VAL A 91 1.66 7.72 12.93
CA VAL A 91 1.00 6.52 13.47
C VAL A 91 0.94 6.61 14.99
N ALA A 92 2.06 6.91 15.66
CA ALA A 92 2.10 7.02 17.11
C ALA A 92 1.14 8.09 17.64
N ALA A 93 1.07 9.26 16.99
CA ALA A 93 0.15 10.34 17.36
C ALA A 93 -1.32 9.90 17.22
N LEU A 94 -1.68 9.21 16.14
CA LEU A 94 -3.04 8.70 15.92
C LEU A 94 -3.42 7.62 16.95
N VAL A 95 -2.51 6.67 17.19
CA VAL A 95 -2.68 5.58 18.16
C VAL A 95 -2.82 6.13 19.59
N GLN A 96 -2.05 7.16 19.96
CA GLN A 96 -2.15 7.79 21.28
C GLN A 96 -3.55 8.34 21.57
N ARG A 97 -4.28 8.74 20.52
CA ARG A 97 -5.67 9.22 20.56
C ARG A 97 -6.71 8.10 20.56
N GLY A 98 -6.27 6.84 20.56
CA GLY A 98 -7.14 5.67 20.58
C GLY A 98 -7.83 5.39 19.24
N MET A 99 -7.24 5.86 18.14
CA MET A 99 -7.73 5.58 16.78
C MET A 99 -7.04 4.34 16.21
N ASN A 100 -7.80 3.49 15.51
CA ASN A 100 -7.19 2.51 14.62
C ASN A 100 -6.56 3.21 13.42
N VAL A 101 -5.61 2.57 12.75
CA VAL A 101 -4.91 3.17 11.60
C VAL A 101 -4.89 2.19 10.44
N VAL A 102 -5.31 2.64 9.26
CA VAL A 102 -5.02 1.99 7.98
C VAL A 102 -4.09 2.90 7.19
N SER A 103 -2.88 2.45 6.90
CA SER A 103 -1.87 3.23 6.19
C SER A 103 -1.57 2.66 4.81
N THR A 104 -1.11 3.51 3.89
CA THR A 104 -0.55 3.08 2.60
C THR A 104 0.98 3.08 2.60
N CYS A 105 1.63 3.17 3.77
CA CYS A 105 3.09 3.18 3.87
C CYS A 105 3.66 1.80 3.56
N GLU A 106 4.40 1.68 2.47
CA GLU A 106 4.97 0.42 1.99
C GLU A 106 5.93 -0.21 3.02
N GLU A 107 6.81 0.57 3.67
CA GLU A 107 7.73 0.04 4.69
C GLU A 107 7.04 -0.39 6.00
N LEU A 108 5.76 -0.02 6.20
CA LEU A 108 4.96 -0.46 7.35
C LEU A 108 4.20 -1.77 7.05
N ALA A 109 4.21 -2.26 5.81
CA ALA A 109 3.48 -3.47 5.42
C ALA A 109 3.97 -4.73 6.14
N PHE A 110 5.29 -4.85 6.38
CA PHE A 110 5.87 -5.96 7.13
C PHE A 110 7.23 -5.58 7.75
N PRO A 111 7.59 -6.06 8.96
CA PRO A 111 8.89 -5.80 9.54
C PRO A 111 10.02 -6.52 8.79
N ILE A 112 11.05 -5.76 8.42
CA ILE A 112 12.35 -6.29 7.98
C ILE A 112 13.38 -6.14 9.11
N PRO A 113 14.51 -6.90 9.13
CA PRO A 113 15.46 -6.91 10.23
C PRO A 113 15.90 -5.52 10.71
N GLU A 114 16.21 -4.62 9.77
CA GLU A 114 16.70 -3.25 10.01
C GLU A 114 15.64 -2.36 10.68
N ARG A 115 14.35 -2.65 10.44
CA ARG A 115 13.20 -1.87 10.95
C ARG A 115 12.42 -2.56 12.07
N ALA A 116 12.80 -3.78 12.45
CA ALA A 116 12.08 -4.60 13.42
C ALA A 116 11.92 -3.92 14.80
N ALA A 117 12.89 -3.10 15.23
CA ALA A 117 12.78 -2.34 16.48
C ALA A 117 11.65 -1.31 16.43
N THR A 118 11.55 -0.55 15.34
CA THR A 118 10.50 0.47 15.16
C THR A 118 9.11 -0.16 15.08
N PHE A 119 8.97 -1.29 14.37
CA PHE A 119 7.73 -2.06 14.35
C PHE A 119 7.29 -2.50 15.74
N ARG A 120 8.21 -3.06 16.55
CA ARG A 120 7.91 -3.48 17.92
C ARG A 120 7.49 -2.33 18.82
N GLU A 121 8.07 -1.13 18.66
CA GLU A 121 7.63 0.06 19.39
C GLU A 121 6.18 0.44 19.05
N LEU A 122 5.84 0.51 17.76
CA LEU A 122 4.48 0.82 17.31
C LEU A 122 3.48 -0.26 17.76
N ASP A 123 3.85 -1.53 17.68
CA ASP A 123 3.02 -2.66 18.13
C ASP A 123 2.70 -2.57 19.62
N ARG A 124 3.72 -2.35 20.47
CA ARG A 124 3.53 -2.16 21.92
C ARG A 124 2.62 -0.97 22.21
N LEU A 125 2.79 0.14 21.49
CA LEU A 125 1.96 1.32 21.66
C LEU A 125 0.49 1.04 21.25
N ALA A 126 0.27 0.38 20.12
CA ALA A 126 -1.05 0.00 19.61
C ALA A 126 -1.77 -0.96 20.58
N LYS A 127 -1.05 -1.98 21.08
CA LYS A 127 -1.53 -2.89 22.13
C LYS A 127 -1.93 -2.15 23.41
N LYS A 128 -1.06 -1.27 23.92
CA LYS A 128 -1.34 -0.44 25.10
C LYS A 128 -2.60 0.41 24.93
N LYS A 129 -2.85 0.91 23.71
CA LYS A 129 -4.00 1.74 23.38
C LYS A 129 -5.23 0.95 22.92
N LYS A 130 -5.14 -0.39 22.85
CA LYS A 130 -6.21 -1.30 22.42
C LYS A 130 -6.76 -0.93 21.04
N VAL A 131 -5.86 -0.66 20.09
CA VAL A 131 -6.17 -0.33 18.70
C VAL A 131 -5.31 -1.14 17.75
N THR A 132 -5.80 -1.24 16.51
CA THR A 132 -5.17 -1.98 15.42
C THR A 132 -4.53 -1.00 14.43
N VAL A 133 -3.33 -1.34 13.97
CA VAL A 133 -2.62 -0.62 12.89
C VAL A 133 -2.34 -1.62 11.78
N LEU A 134 -2.77 -1.29 10.56
CA LEU A 134 -2.45 -2.05 9.34
C LEU A 134 -1.84 -1.09 8.32
N ALA A 135 -0.84 -1.56 7.58
CA ALA A 135 -0.49 -0.96 6.30
C ALA A 135 -0.83 -1.92 5.15
N THR A 136 -1.47 -1.39 4.11
CA THR A 136 -1.90 -2.16 2.94
C THR A 136 -2.02 -1.26 1.70
N GLY A 137 -2.12 -1.89 0.54
CA GLY A 137 -2.20 -1.30 -0.77
C GLY A 137 -2.20 -2.40 -1.83
N VAL A 138 -2.12 -2.02 -3.10
CA VAL A 138 -2.06 -3.03 -4.17
C VAL A 138 -0.74 -3.83 -4.14
N ASN A 139 0.36 -3.17 -3.80
CA ASN A 139 1.70 -3.73 -3.76
C ASN A 139 2.60 -2.76 -2.96
N PRO A 140 2.95 -3.08 -1.69
CA PRO A 140 2.55 -4.25 -0.92
C PRO A 140 1.09 -4.22 -0.44
N GLY A 141 0.54 -5.40 -0.13
CA GLY A 141 -0.73 -5.63 0.53
C GLY A 141 -1.71 -6.49 -0.27
N TYR A 142 -1.43 -6.79 -1.54
CA TYR A 142 -2.29 -7.62 -2.37
C TYR A 142 -1.51 -8.43 -3.41
N ALA A 143 -1.10 -7.80 -4.52
CA ALA A 143 -0.73 -8.48 -5.76
C ALA A 143 0.52 -9.34 -5.62
N MET A 144 1.51 -8.90 -4.83
CA MET A 144 2.81 -9.58 -4.68
C MET A 144 3.02 -10.21 -3.30
N ASP A 145 1.96 -10.29 -2.47
CA ASP A 145 2.02 -10.86 -1.13
C ASP A 145 0.73 -11.60 -0.75
N ALA A 146 -0.33 -10.92 -0.34
CA ALA A 146 -1.54 -11.53 0.20
C ALA A 146 -2.23 -12.47 -0.81
N LEU A 147 -2.27 -12.09 -2.10
CA LEU A 147 -2.80 -12.96 -3.15
C LEU A 147 -1.96 -14.23 -3.31
N ALA A 148 -0.63 -14.10 -3.29
CA ALA A 148 0.27 -15.25 -3.38
C ALA A 148 0.06 -16.20 -2.19
N LEU A 149 -0.15 -15.66 -0.99
CA LEU A 149 -0.49 -16.44 0.20
C LEU A 149 -1.86 -17.11 0.11
N VAL A 150 -2.89 -16.42 -0.41
CA VAL A 150 -4.20 -17.04 -0.61
C VAL A 150 -4.10 -18.23 -1.56
N LEU A 151 -3.30 -18.11 -2.62
CA LEU A 151 -3.10 -19.18 -3.60
C LEU A 151 -2.33 -20.39 -3.06
N THR A 152 -1.66 -20.28 -1.91
CA THR A 152 -1.04 -21.45 -1.27
C THR A 152 -2.04 -22.29 -0.47
N ALA A 153 -3.23 -21.78 -0.16
CA ALA A 153 -4.22 -22.46 0.68
C ALA A 153 -4.61 -23.88 0.20
N PRO A 154 -4.81 -24.16 -1.11
CA PRO A 154 -5.11 -25.52 -1.58
C PRO A 154 -3.86 -26.43 -1.73
N CYS A 155 -2.67 -25.97 -1.37
CA CYS A 155 -1.43 -26.72 -1.52
C CYS A 155 -1.14 -27.55 -0.26
N ALA A 156 -1.00 -28.86 -0.40
CA ALA A 156 -0.48 -29.75 0.64
C ALA A 156 1.01 -29.50 0.94
N ARG A 157 1.76 -28.99 -0.05
CA ARG A 157 3.16 -28.58 0.10
C ARG A 157 3.43 -27.36 -0.77
N VAL A 158 4.24 -26.43 -0.27
CA VAL A 158 4.76 -25.28 -1.02
C VAL A 158 6.27 -25.36 -1.01
N ASP A 159 6.88 -25.34 -2.20
CA ASP A 159 8.31 -25.43 -2.40
C ASP A 159 8.91 -24.07 -2.79
N ARG A 160 8.22 -23.31 -3.65
CA ARG A 160 8.63 -21.96 -4.09
C ARG A 160 7.43 -21.09 -4.45
N VAL A 161 7.54 -19.79 -4.19
CA VAL A 161 6.58 -18.77 -4.62
C VAL A 161 7.26 -17.80 -5.57
N ALA A 162 6.72 -17.62 -6.78
CA ALA A 162 7.18 -16.60 -7.72
C ALA A 162 6.00 -15.72 -8.13
N VAL A 163 6.22 -14.40 -8.13
CA VAL A 163 5.22 -13.43 -8.55
C VAL A 163 5.83 -12.49 -9.56
N THR A 164 5.17 -12.29 -10.69
CA THR A 164 5.54 -11.32 -11.71
C THR A 164 4.42 -10.31 -11.88
N ARG A 165 4.74 -9.03 -11.73
CA ARG A 165 3.81 -7.92 -11.93
C ARG A 165 4.32 -7.03 -13.05
N VAL A 166 3.60 -7.00 -14.18
CA VAL A 166 3.89 -6.16 -15.34
C VAL A 166 2.85 -5.05 -15.40
N VAL A 167 3.32 -3.80 -15.33
CA VAL A 167 2.47 -2.61 -15.31
C VAL A 167 2.91 -1.66 -16.42
N ASP A 168 1.99 -1.35 -17.33
CA ASP A 168 2.19 -0.23 -18.25
C ASP A 168 2.06 1.10 -17.48
N ALA A 169 3.18 1.81 -17.37
CA ALA A 169 3.21 3.13 -16.74
C ALA A 169 2.61 4.20 -17.65
N GLY A 170 2.55 3.98 -18.97
CA GLY A 170 1.99 4.92 -19.94
C GLY A 170 0.52 5.22 -19.70
N THR A 171 -0.23 4.27 -19.15
CA THR A 171 -1.65 4.43 -18.78
C THR A 171 -1.85 5.13 -17.44
N ARG A 172 -0.79 5.68 -16.84
CA ARG A 172 -0.78 6.21 -15.47
C ARG A 172 -0.42 7.68 -15.45
N ARG A 173 -0.83 8.37 -14.38
CA ARG A 173 -0.55 9.79 -14.17
C ARG A 173 0.96 10.11 -14.22
N LEU A 174 1.30 11.29 -14.71
CA LEU A 174 2.69 11.77 -14.85
C LEU A 174 3.58 11.58 -13.61
N PRO A 175 3.12 11.84 -12.36
CA PRO A 175 3.95 11.59 -11.18
C PRO A 175 4.46 10.15 -11.05
N LEU A 176 3.65 9.15 -11.45
CA LEU A 176 4.08 7.75 -11.41
C LEU A 176 5.10 7.46 -12.52
N GLN A 177 4.87 7.97 -13.74
CA GLN A 177 5.80 7.81 -14.86
C GLN A 177 7.19 8.38 -14.51
N ARG A 178 7.23 9.57 -13.89
CA ARG A 178 8.49 10.17 -13.40
C ARG A 178 9.11 9.36 -12.26
N LYS A 179 8.32 8.81 -11.35
CA LYS A 179 8.80 7.97 -10.22
C LYS A 179 9.56 6.72 -10.71
N VAL A 180 9.18 6.17 -11.87
CA VAL A 180 9.90 5.04 -12.48
C VAL A 180 11.04 5.47 -13.40
N GLY A 181 11.34 6.77 -13.48
CA GLY A 181 12.44 7.29 -14.29
C GLY A 181 12.15 7.36 -15.79
N ALA A 182 10.89 7.32 -16.21
CA ALA A 182 10.51 7.45 -17.60
C ALA A 182 11.01 8.79 -18.20
N GLY A 183 11.70 8.72 -19.32
CA GLY A 183 12.31 9.85 -20.02
C GLY A 183 13.72 10.24 -19.56
N LEU A 184 14.27 9.59 -18.53
CA LEU A 184 15.67 9.79 -18.15
C LEU A 184 16.63 9.10 -19.14
N ASN A 185 17.82 9.68 -19.32
CA ASN A 185 18.93 8.92 -19.91
C ASN A 185 19.60 8.00 -18.85
N LEU A 186 20.45 7.08 -19.31
CA LEU A 186 21.09 6.10 -18.42
C LEU A 186 21.93 6.71 -17.29
N ASN A 187 22.64 7.82 -17.53
CA ASN A 187 23.45 8.47 -16.51
C ASN A 187 22.58 9.15 -15.45
N GLN A 188 21.52 9.82 -15.88
CA GLN A 188 20.52 10.41 -14.98
C GLN A 188 19.82 9.33 -14.15
N PHE A 189 19.46 8.21 -14.78
CA PHE A 189 18.83 7.08 -14.09
C PHE A 189 19.76 6.45 -13.06
N ARG A 190 21.03 6.18 -13.39
CA ARG A 190 22.03 5.66 -12.44
C ARG A 190 22.19 6.58 -11.23
N ARG A 191 22.25 7.91 -11.46
CA ARG A 191 22.28 8.88 -10.36
C ARG A 191 21.00 8.78 -9.50
N ALA A 192 19.84 8.76 -10.14
CA ALA A 192 18.54 8.66 -9.45
C ALA A 192 18.39 7.35 -8.66
N MET A 193 18.93 6.23 -9.15
CA MET A 193 19.01 4.97 -8.41
C MET A 193 19.87 5.10 -7.15
N THR A 194 21.08 5.66 -7.27
CA THR A 194 21.99 5.87 -6.13
C THR A 194 21.38 6.80 -5.08
N GLU A 195 20.67 7.83 -5.51
CA GLU A 195 19.93 8.75 -4.63
C GLU A 195 18.64 8.14 -4.06
N GLY A 196 18.20 6.98 -4.57
CA GLY A 196 16.96 6.30 -4.17
C GLY A 196 15.68 7.00 -4.64
N THR A 197 15.76 7.91 -5.60
CA THR A 197 14.62 8.69 -6.11
C THR A 197 13.81 7.95 -7.18
N VAL A 198 14.40 6.93 -7.82
CA VAL A 198 13.72 6.02 -8.75
C VAL A 198 13.81 4.60 -8.22
N ARG A 199 12.71 4.10 -7.67
CA ARG A 199 12.53 2.71 -7.22
C ARG A 199 11.08 2.44 -6.86
N HIS A 200 10.73 1.16 -6.78
CA HIS A 200 9.64 0.69 -5.96
C HIS A 200 10.10 0.46 -4.51
N VAL A 201 9.18 0.60 -3.57
CA VAL A 201 9.39 0.34 -2.13
C VAL A 201 8.39 -0.73 -1.75
N GLY A 202 8.81 -1.78 -1.04
CA GLY A 202 7.87 -2.80 -0.55
C GLY A 202 8.14 -4.25 -0.96
N LEU A 203 9.01 -4.51 -1.95
CA LEU A 203 9.25 -5.90 -2.37
C LEU A 203 9.93 -6.72 -1.26
N VAL A 204 10.88 -6.12 -0.55
CA VAL A 204 11.58 -6.79 0.57
C VAL A 204 10.60 -7.13 1.70
N GLU A 205 9.70 -6.20 2.04
CA GLU A 205 8.60 -6.42 2.99
C GLU A 205 7.70 -7.58 2.56
N SER A 206 7.35 -7.63 1.27
CA SER A 206 6.49 -8.68 0.70
C SER A 206 7.17 -10.05 0.74
N VAL A 207 8.47 -10.13 0.42
CA VAL A 207 9.28 -11.36 0.57
C VAL A 207 9.27 -11.84 2.02
N HIS A 208 9.51 -10.95 2.98
CA HIS A 208 9.50 -11.32 4.39
C HIS A 208 8.10 -11.71 4.89
N MET A 209 7.04 -11.05 4.41
CA MET A 209 5.66 -11.40 4.74
C MET A 209 5.31 -12.80 4.27
N ILE A 210 5.64 -13.14 3.01
CA ILE A 210 5.39 -14.46 2.45
C ILE A 210 6.18 -15.52 3.24
N ALA A 211 7.48 -15.29 3.47
CA ALA A 211 8.31 -16.22 4.23
C ALA A 211 7.76 -16.46 5.63
N ALA A 212 7.39 -15.41 6.36
CA ALA A 212 6.86 -15.51 7.70
C ALA A 212 5.53 -16.26 7.75
N ALA A 213 4.63 -16.05 6.77
CA ALA A 213 3.36 -16.75 6.69
C ALA A 213 3.52 -18.24 6.38
N LEU A 214 4.53 -18.61 5.57
CA LEU A 214 4.86 -20.00 5.25
C LEU A 214 5.77 -20.68 6.30
N GLY A 215 6.13 -19.97 7.37
CA GLY A 215 7.04 -20.48 8.41
C GLY A 215 8.48 -20.68 7.93
N TRP A 216 8.89 -19.99 6.86
CA TRP A 216 10.22 -20.09 6.29
C TRP A 216 11.18 -19.09 6.93
N LYS A 217 12.36 -19.59 7.31
CA LYS A 217 13.51 -18.75 7.68
C LYS A 217 14.37 -18.54 6.45
N LEU A 218 14.50 -17.28 6.02
CA LEU A 218 15.37 -16.91 4.91
C LEU A 218 16.80 -16.73 5.41
N GLU A 219 17.77 -17.14 4.60
CA GLU A 219 19.20 -16.90 4.82
C GLU A 219 19.58 -15.46 4.49
N ARG A 220 19.03 -14.96 3.37
CA ARG A 220 19.24 -13.62 2.85
C ARG A 220 18.10 -13.20 1.94
N VAL A 221 17.93 -11.90 1.81
CA VAL A 221 17.07 -11.27 0.81
C VAL A 221 17.92 -10.35 -0.03
N GLU A 222 17.81 -10.46 -1.34
CA GLU A 222 18.48 -9.57 -2.29
C GLU A 222 17.45 -8.78 -3.09
N GLU A 223 17.81 -7.55 -3.43
CA GLU A 223 17.02 -6.68 -4.29
C GLU A 223 17.90 -6.16 -5.42
N THR A 224 17.41 -6.27 -6.66
CA THR A 224 18.06 -5.72 -7.85
C THR A 224 17.12 -4.72 -8.52
N LEU A 225 17.68 -3.66 -9.11
CA LEU A 225 16.93 -2.65 -9.84
C LEU A 225 17.68 -2.34 -11.14
N GLU A 226 16.99 -2.47 -12.26
CA GLU A 226 17.51 -2.24 -13.60
C GLU A 226 16.59 -1.29 -14.38
N PRO A 227 17.13 -0.47 -15.30
CA PRO A 227 16.30 0.34 -16.18
C PRO A 227 15.57 -0.55 -17.21
N ALA A 228 14.28 -0.28 -17.44
CA ALA A 228 13.61 -0.74 -18.65
C ALA A 228 13.92 0.24 -19.79
N ILE A 229 14.52 -0.24 -20.87
CA ILE A 229 14.93 0.59 -22.01
C ILE A 229 13.83 0.62 -23.07
N ALA A 230 13.53 1.82 -23.58
CA ALA A 230 12.58 2.00 -24.68
C ALA A 230 13.15 1.38 -25.97
N PRO A 231 12.51 0.36 -26.56
CA PRO A 231 13.00 -0.30 -27.77
C PRO A 231 12.73 0.51 -29.04
N ARG A 232 11.88 1.52 -28.94
CA ARG A 232 11.47 2.48 -29.98
C ARG A 232 11.06 3.78 -29.29
N ASP A 233 10.77 4.82 -30.06
CA ASP A 233 10.13 6.02 -29.53
C ASP A 233 8.77 5.66 -28.92
N LEU A 234 8.51 6.17 -27.72
CA LEU A 234 7.27 5.98 -26.99
C LEU A 234 6.69 7.34 -26.62
N ASP A 235 5.40 7.51 -26.85
CA ASP A 235 4.67 8.72 -26.51
C ASP A 235 3.54 8.39 -25.53
N THR A 236 3.33 9.29 -24.58
CA THR A 236 2.19 9.31 -23.67
C THR A 236 1.54 10.68 -23.76
N GLU A 237 0.40 10.88 -23.09
CA GLU A 237 -0.19 12.21 -22.93
C GLU A 237 0.77 13.23 -22.29
N TYR A 238 1.79 12.77 -21.54
CA TYR A 238 2.63 13.65 -20.70
C TYR A 238 4.10 13.70 -21.09
N LEU A 239 4.62 12.65 -21.74
CA LEU A 239 6.05 12.44 -21.98
C LEU A 239 6.27 11.85 -23.37
N ARG A 240 7.33 12.31 -24.03
CA ARG A 240 7.95 11.67 -25.19
C ARG A 240 9.27 11.05 -24.76
N ILE A 241 9.45 9.76 -25.04
CA ILE A 241 10.58 8.95 -24.59
C ILE A 241 11.26 8.38 -25.84
N PRO A 242 12.45 8.90 -26.22
CA PRO A 242 13.18 8.40 -27.38
C PRO A 242 13.63 6.95 -27.21
N ALA A 243 13.81 6.23 -28.32
CA ALA A 243 14.46 4.93 -28.33
C ALA A 243 15.83 4.97 -27.60
N GLY A 244 16.12 3.96 -26.79
CA GLY A 244 17.34 3.88 -25.97
C GLY A 244 17.32 4.69 -24.68
N ALA A 245 16.31 5.54 -24.45
CA ALA A 245 16.08 6.18 -23.15
C ALA A 245 15.39 5.21 -22.17
N VAL A 246 15.33 5.61 -20.89
CA VAL A 246 14.64 4.82 -19.87
C VAL A 246 13.13 5.00 -20.00
N ALA A 247 12.41 3.89 -20.12
CA ALA A 247 10.95 3.81 -20.11
C ALA A 247 10.37 3.51 -18.71
N GLY A 248 11.20 3.02 -17.79
CA GLY A 248 10.79 2.69 -16.43
C GLY A 248 11.79 1.80 -15.69
N ILE A 249 11.29 0.96 -14.79
CA ILE A 249 12.08 0.08 -13.93
C ILE A 249 11.72 -1.40 -14.12
N LYS A 250 12.73 -2.26 -13.90
CA LYS A 250 12.58 -3.68 -13.58
C LYS A 250 13.24 -3.90 -12.22
N GLN A 251 12.46 -4.26 -11.21
CA GLN A 251 12.93 -4.43 -9.85
C GLN A 251 12.57 -5.83 -9.36
N VAL A 252 13.55 -6.56 -8.84
CA VAL A 252 13.37 -7.94 -8.40
C VAL A 252 13.81 -8.07 -6.96
N ALA A 253 13.01 -8.71 -6.11
CA ALA A 253 13.44 -9.16 -4.80
C ALA A 253 13.43 -10.69 -4.71
N ARG A 254 14.49 -11.27 -4.15
CA ARG A 254 14.66 -12.72 -4.00
C ARG A 254 14.96 -13.09 -2.55
N GLY A 255 14.15 -13.97 -1.98
CA GLY A 255 14.39 -14.59 -0.68
C GLY A 255 15.00 -15.98 -0.85
N TYR A 256 16.11 -16.25 -0.19
CA TYR A 256 16.86 -17.49 -0.31
C TYR A 256 16.70 -18.40 0.91
N ARG A 257 16.61 -19.70 0.68
CA ARG A 257 16.54 -20.75 1.70
C ARG A 257 17.31 -21.97 1.21
N ASN A 258 18.22 -22.48 2.03
CA ASN A 258 19.10 -23.61 1.71
C ASN A 258 19.92 -23.35 0.43
N GLY A 259 20.39 -22.11 0.22
CA GLY A 259 21.10 -21.71 -1.00
C GLY A 259 20.22 -21.41 -2.22
N ASP A 260 18.96 -21.85 -2.25
CA ASP A 260 18.06 -21.70 -3.40
C ASP A 260 17.08 -20.53 -3.26
N VAL A 261 16.59 -20.00 -4.39
CA VAL A 261 15.54 -18.97 -4.41
C VAL A 261 14.19 -19.59 -4.06
N ALA A 262 13.71 -19.34 -2.83
CA ALA A 262 12.41 -19.81 -2.35
C ALA A 262 11.27 -18.83 -2.66
N ILE A 263 11.57 -17.53 -2.72
CA ILE A 263 10.60 -16.47 -3.04
C ILE A 263 11.21 -15.54 -4.08
N SER A 264 10.48 -15.25 -5.17
CA SER A 264 10.92 -14.30 -6.20
C SER A 264 9.79 -13.36 -6.56
N LEU A 265 10.00 -12.05 -6.37
CA LEU A 265 9.05 -11.01 -6.74
C LEU A 265 9.67 -10.16 -7.85
N ASP A 266 9.13 -10.23 -9.07
CA ASP A 266 9.58 -9.48 -10.24
C ASP A 266 8.55 -8.41 -10.62
N LEU A 267 8.90 -7.14 -10.37
CA LEU A 267 8.10 -5.98 -10.75
C LEU A 267 8.70 -5.32 -11.99
N GLN A 268 7.92 -5.29 -13.06
CA GLN A 268 8.25 -4.57 -14.29
C GLN A 268 7.24 -3.43 -14.45
N MET A 269 7.70 -2.19 -14.34
CA MET A 269 6.85 -1.01 -14.45
C MET A 269 7.50 0.01 -15.38
N TYR A 270 7.01 0.07 -16.61
CA TYR A 270 7.58 0.92 -17.65
C TYR A 270 6.52 1.33 -18.68
N VAL A 271 6.78 2.42 -19.39
CA VAL A 271 5.89 2.92 -20.45
C VAL A 271 5.95 1.97 -21.64
N GLY A 272 4.79 1.62 -22.19
CA GLY A 272 4.68 0.71 -23.32
C GLY A 272 4.92 -0.76 -22.92
N ALA A 273 4.61 -1.12 -21.68
CA ALA A 273 4.74 -2.50 -21.23
C ALA A 273 3.78 -3.43 -21.98
N GLU A 274 4.33 -4.51 -22.51
CA GLU A 274 3.57 -5.52 -23.26
C GLU A 274 2.96 -6.54 -22.32
N ASN A 275 1.73 -6.96 -22.61
CA ASN A 275 0.96 -7.93 -21.83
C ASN A 275 0.95 -7.63 -20.31
N PRO A 276 0.46 -6.45 -19.87
CA PRO A 276 0.30 -6.14 -18.45
C PRO A 276 -0.47 -7.24 -17.72
N ARG A 277 0.03 -7.65 -16.56
CA ARG A 277 -0.50 -8.79 -15.81
C ARG A 277 0.00 -8.82 -14.37
N ASP A 278 -0.76 -9.48 -13.51
CA ASP A 278 -0.26 -10.02 -12.25
C ASP A 278 -0.27 -11.55 -12.37
N HIS A 279 0.90 -12.17 -12.24
CA HIS A 279 1.09 -13.62 -12.41
C HIS A 279 1.70 -14.20 -11.14
N VAL A 280 1.11 -15.26 -10.61
CA VAL A 280 1.59 -15.98 -9.45
C VAL A 280 1.79 -17.44 -9.81
N LEU A 281 3.00 -17.93 -9.57
CA LEU A 281 3.37 -19.34 -9.66
C LEU A 281 3.70 -19.85 -8.26
N VAL A 282 2.94 -20.84 -7.79
CA VAL A 282 3.26 -21.60 -6.59
C VAL A 282 3.76 -22.97 -7.03
N ALA A 283 5.07 -23.19 -6.94
CA ALA A 283 5.63 -24.53 -7.07
C ALA A 283 5.32 -25.28 -5.77
N GLY A 284 4.57 -26.37 -5.89
CA GLY A 284 4.05 -27.10 -4.74
C GLY A 284 3.23 -28.30 -5.19
N LEU A 285 2.41 -28.83 -4.28
CA LEU A 285 1.53 -29.96 -4.52
C LEU A 285 0.09 -29.63 -4.08
N PRO A 286 -0.88 -29.48 -5.01
CA PRO A 286 -0.67 -29.31 -6.45
C PRO A 286 0.07 -27.99 -6.76
N PRO A 287 0.70 -27.87 -7.94
CA PRO A 287 1.21 -26.58 -8.40
C PRO A 287 0.05 -25.63 -8.74
N ILE A 288 0.25 -24.33 -8.56
CA ILE A 288 -0.69 -23.28 -8.95
C ILE A 288 -0.02 -22.33 -9.94
N ASP A 289 -0.71 -22.07 -11.05
CA ASP A 289 -0.33 -21.06 -12.04
C ASP A 289 -1.56 -20.17 -12.28
N MET A 290 -1.50 -18.91 -11.83
CA MET A 290 -2.63 -17.97 -11.87
C MET A 290 -2.21 -16.65 -12.48
N THR A 291 -2.94 -16.19 -13.50
CA THR A 291 -2.75 -14.87 -14.13
C THR A 291 -4.01 -14.02 -14.05
N ILE A 292 -3.88 -12.78 -13.57
CA ILE A 292 -4.86 -11.71 -13.76
C ILE A 292 -4.47 -10.94 -15.03
N ALA A 293 -5.18 -11.20 -16.13
CA ALA A 293 -4.98 -10.50 -17.39
C ALA A 293 -5.23 -8.99 -17.24
N GLY A 294 -4.34 -8.16 -17.79
CA GLY A 294 -4.36 -6.70 -17.63
C GLY A 294 -3.79 -6.19 -16.30
N GLY A 295 -3.63 -7.08 -15.32
CA GLY A 295 -3.19 -6.76 -13.97
C GLY A 295 -4.20 -5.90 -13.19
N VAL A 296 -3.95 -5.77 -11.89
CA VAL A 296 -4.79 -4.98 -10.99
C VAL A 296 -4.40 -3.51 -11.06
N ALA A 297 -5.36 -2.63 -11.38
CA ALA A 297 -5.12 -1.18 -11.50
C ALA A 297 -4.74 -0.54 -10.16
N GLY A 298 -3.48 -0.10 -10.04
CA GLY A 298 -2.88 0.17 -8.73
C GLY A 298 -3.54 1.27 -7.89
N ASP A 299 -3.88 2.43 -8.46
CA ASP A 299 -4.47 3.54 -7.70
C ASP A 299 -5.85 3.19 -7.16
N THR A 300 -6.76 2.75 -8.04
CA THR A 300 -8.14 2.37 -7.67
C THR A 300 -8.15 1.17 -6.73
N ALA A 301 -7.33 0.16 -6.98
CA ALA A 301 -7.24 -1.01 -6.11
C ALA A 301 -6.64 -0.69 -4.74
N THR A 302 -5.66 0.21 -4.67
CA THR A 302 -5.13 0.70 -3.38
C THR A 302 -6.21 1.43 -2.60
N ALA A 303 -7.00 2.29 -3.25
CA ALA A 303 -8.12 2.94 -2.59
C ALA A 303 -9.16 1.93 -2.08
N ALA A 304 -9.52 0.96 -2.91
CA ALA A 304 -10.47 -0.09 -2.57
C ALA A 304 -10.01 -0.96 -1.40
N ILE A 305 -8.78 -1.50 -1.42
CA ILE A 305 -8.30 -2.40 -0.36
C ILE A 305 -8.16 -1.69 0.98
N VAL A 306 -7.78 -0.41 1.00
CA VAL A 306 -7.76 0.40 2.22
C VAL A 306 -9.15 0.54 2.82
N VAL A 307 -10.17 0.85 2.02
CA VAL A 307 -11.56 0.97 2.51
C VAL A 307 -12.10 -0.39 2.96
N ASN A 308 -11.86 -1.44 2.18
CA ASN A 308 -12.27 -2.81 2.46
C ASN A 308 -11.64 -3.35 3.76
N ALA A 309 -10.43 -2.90 4.12
CA ALA A 309 -9.77 -3.32 5.34
C ALA A 309 -10.33 -2.65 6.62
N ILE A 310 -11.07 -1.55 6.51
CA ILE A 310 -11.54 -0.78 7.68
C ILE A 310 -12.31 -1.65 8.69
N PRO A 311 -13.30 -2.46 8.31
CA PRO A 311 -14.03 -3.29 9.28
C PRO A 311 -13.12 -4.30 9.99
N LYS A 312 -12.22 -4.95 9.23
CA LYS A 312 -11.27 -5.94 9.78
C LYS A 312 -10.29 -5.31 10.74
N VAL A 313 -9.83 -4.08 10.46
CA VAL A 313 -8.91 -3.34 11.33
C VAL A 313 -9.62 -2.87 12.60
N VAL A 314 -10.82 -2.28 12.47
CA VAL A 314 -11.57 -1.76 13.63
C VAL A 314 -12.00 -2.86 14.60
N ASN A 315 -12.28 -4.06 14.07
CA ASN A 315 -12.64 -5.25 14.84
C ASN A 315 -11.45 -6.18 15.13
N GLY A 316 -10.27 -5.85 14.61
CA GLY A 316 -9.08 -6.68 14.68
C GLY A 316 -8.40 -6.69 16.05
N PRO A 317 -7.39 -7.55 16.24
CA PRO A 317 -6.62 -7.60 17.47
C PRO A 317 -5.76 -6.34 17.63
N ALA A 318 -5.58 -5.89 18.87
CA ALA A 318 -4.74 -4.73 19.14
C ALA A 318 -3.26 -5.02 18.84
N GLY A 319 -2.58 -4.07 18.20
CA GLY A 319 -1.21 -4.22 17.73
C GLY A 319 -1.00 -3.70 16.32
N VAL A 320 0.23 -3.82 15.84
CA VAL A 320 0.53 -3.66 14.41
C VAL A 320 0.32 -5.03 13.77
N VAL A 321 -0.67 -5.13 12.90
CA VAL A 321 -1.04 -6.34 12.17
C VAL A 321 -0.68 -6.18 10.70
N THR A 322 -0.54 -7.30 10.00
CA THR A 322 -0.25 -7.34 8.57
C THR A 322 -1.38 -8.06 7.83
N MET A 323 -1.33 -8.05 6.49
CA MET A 323 -2.33 -8.76 5.68
C MET A 323 -2.41 -10.26 5.97
N LYS A 324 -1.33 -10.87 6.50
CA LYS A 324 -1.32 -12.28 6.91
C LYS A 324 -2.06 -12.55 8.24
N ASP A 325 -2.24 -11.53 9.08
CA ASP A 325 -2.74 -11.68 10.45
C ASP A 325 -4.26 -11.45 10.56
N LEU A 326 -4.84 -10.75 9.59
CA LEU A 326 -6.26 -10.44 9.56
C LEU A 326 -7.05 -11.55 8.86
N PRO A 327 -8.35 -11.71 9.17
CA PRO A 327 -9.26 -12.42 8.27
C PRO A 327 -9.16 -11.85 6.86
N ILE A 328 -9.45 -12.68 5.85
CA ILE A 328 -9.40 -12.29 4.44
C ILE A 328 -10.08 -10.93 4.24
N VAL A 329 -9.31 -9.96 3.74
CA VAL A 329 -9.85 -8.67 3.33
C VAL A 329 -10.57 -8.89 2.00
N HIS A 330 -11.88 -8.68 2.03
CA HIS A 330 -12.76 -8.80 0.87
C HIS A 330 -13.51 -7.50 0.64
N HIS A 331 -14.33 -7.42 -0.41
CA HIS A 331 -15.18 -6.26 -0.68
C HIS A 331 -15.94 -5.80 0.58
N TYR A 332 -16.01 -4.49 0.79
CA TYR A 332 -16.61 -3.90 1.98
C TYR A 332 -18.03 -4.40 2.19
N ASN A 333 -18.28 -4.94 3.39
CA ASN A 333 -19.60 -5.38 3.81
C ASN A 333 -20.09 -4.48 4.96
N PRO A 334 -21.11 -3.62 4.73
CA PRO A 334 -21.65 -2.73 5.76
C PRO A 334 -22.13 -3.44 7.03
N ALA A 335 -22.49 -4.73 6.96
CA ALA A 335 -22.93 -5.49 8.12
C ALA A 335 -21.81 -5.70 9.17
N GLU A 336 -20.54 -5.75 8.75
CA GLU A 336 -19.39 -5.95 9.65
C GLU A 336 -19.11 -4.74 10.55
N VAL A 337 -19.57 -3.58 10.13
CA VAL A 337 -19.50 -2.34 10.90
C VAL A 337 -20.61 -2.27 11.95
N LYS A 338 -21.77 -2.88 11.66
CA LYS A 338 -22.97 -2.81 12.52
C LYS A 338 -22.92 -3.75 13.74
N ALA A 339 -22.03 -4.74 13.74
CA ALA A 339 -21.96 -5.80 14.75
C ALA A 339 -21.26 -5.41 16.07
N ARG A 340 -20.83 -4.15 16.25
CA ARG A 340 -20.09 -3.74 17.46
C ARG A 340 -21.04 -3.44 18.63
N PRO A 341 -20.98 -4.14 19.76
CA PRO A 341 -21.63 -3.68 20.98
C PRO A 341 -20.99 -2.35 21.42
N PRO A 342 -21.75 -1.43 22.03
CA PRO A 342 -21.19 -0.17 22.51
C PRO A 342 -20.02 -0.45 23.47
N LYS A 343 -18.87 0.22 23.25
CA LYS A 343 -17.77 0.22 24.23
C LYS A 343 -18.38 0.65 25.57
N LYS A 344 -18.40 -0.24 26.57
CA LYS A 344 -18.74 0.13 27.94
C LYS A 344 -17.84 1.29 28.33
N ARG A 345 -18.47 2.43 28.67
CA ARG A 345 -17.78 3.62 29.17
C ARG A 345 -17.17 3.32 30.53
#